data_AF-A0A949MLK7-F1
#
_entry.id   AF-A0A949MLK7-F1
#
_cell.length_a   1.000
_cell.length_b   1.000
_cell.length_c   1.000
_cell.angle_alpha   90.00
_cell.angle_beta   90.00
_cell.angle_gamma   90.00
#
_symmetry.space_group_name_H-M   'P 1'
#
loop_
_entity.id
_entity.type
_entity.pdbx_description
1 polymer ?
#
loop_
_entity_poly.entity_id
_entity_poly.type
_entity_poly.pdbx_seq_one_letter_code
_entity_poly.pdbx_strand_id
1 'polypeptide(L)'
;MDGSQPPRTLRVILAQPRGFCAGVERAIDIVERALTKFGPPIYVRHEIVHNRHVVEDLRSRGAVFVDELDEVPEGAWTVFSAHGVARKVVQAAADRSLPVIDATCPLVAKVHAEGRRYAAQDREIVLIGHAGHAEVEGTIGQIDGTVYLVQTIEDAEKLQVKDPEKLSYITQTTLSVDDTRGIIAALQAHFPAIVGPDVKDICYATQNRQEAVHHLAELVDVILVVGSKNSSNSNRLREIGAELGRPAYLIDDASALQPEWFQGAAKVGLTAGASAPEVLVRGVIEGLKQFGKVEIEMLAGTPEDVKFKLPAEVAEV
;
A
#
# COMPACT_ATOMS: atom_id res chain seq x y z
N MET A 1 -15.39 22.50 -47.45
CA MET A 1 -15.90 22.44 -46.06
C MET A 1 -15.01 21.44 -45.36
N ASP A 2 -14.01 21.94 -44.63
CA ASP A 2 -13.19 21.13 -43.74
C ASP A 2 -14.11 20.67 -42.60
N GLY A 3 -14.53 19.40 -42.67
CA GLY A 3 -15.41 18.75 -41.71
C GLY A 3 -14.65 18.21 -40.51
N SER A 4 -13.73 18.98 -39.93
CA SER A 4 -13.10 18.64 -38.66
C SER A 4 -14.18 18.64 -37.57
N GLN A 5 -14.65 17.44 -37.22
CA GLN A 5 -15.43 17.24 -36.00
C GLN A 5 -14.64 17.84 -34.83
N PRO A 6 -15.31 18.56 -33.90
CA PRO A 6 -14.62 19.10 -32.74
C PRO A 6 -13.88 17.96 -32.02
N PRO A 7 -12.64 18.19 -31.55
CA PRO A 7 -11.87 17.17 -30.88
C PRO A 7 -12.70 16.61 -29.73
N ARG A 8 -12.83 15.28 -29.71
CA ARG A 8 -13.50 14.55 -28.64
C ARG A 8 -13.01 15.09 -27.29
N THR A 9 -13.93 15.45 -26.41
CA THR A 9 -13.58 15.94 -25.07
C THR A 9 -13.66 14.79 -24.08
N LEU A 10 -12.58 14.56 -23.34
CA LEU A 10 -12.49 13.62 -22.23
C LEU A 10 -12.48 14.42 -20.92
N ARG A 11 -13.51 14.22 -20.10
CA ARG A 11 -13.53 14.78 -18.75
C ARG A 11 -12.80 13.83 -17.82
N VAL A 12 -11.68 14.26 -17.28
CA VAL A 12 -10.87 13.48 -16.34
C VAL A 12 -11.23 13.93 -14.93
N ILE A 13 -11.87 13.05 -14.18
CA ILE A 13 -12.24 13.28 -12.78
C ILE A 13 -11.16 12.65 -11.90
N LEU A 14 -10.46 13.48 -11.13
CA LEU A 14 -9.39 13.06 -10.23
C LEU A 14 -9.96 12.70 -8.87
N ALA A 15 -9.68 11.48 -8.40
CA ALA A 15 -9.98 11.09 -7.03
C ALA A 15 -9.21 11.94 -6.01
N GLN A 16 -9.84 12.16 -4.85
CA GLN A 16 -9.22 12.81 -3.70
C GLN A 16 -9.65 12.08 -2.41
N PRO A 17 -8.71 11.60 -1.57
CA PRO A 17 -7.26 11.58 -1.79
C PRO A 17 -6.82 10.53 -2.82
N ARG A 18 -5.59 10.69 -3.32
CA ARG A 18 -4.90 9.74 -4.23
C ARG A 18 -3.39 9.85 -4.05
N GLY A 19 -2.63 8.87 -4.53
CA GLY A 19 -1.17 8.93 -4.53
C GLY A 19 -0.58 8.75 -3.13
N PHE A 20 0.61 9.32 -2.88
CA PHE A 20 1.38 9.12 -1.65
C PHE A 20 0.58 9.30 -0.35
N CYS A 21 0.80 8.38 0.60
CA CYS A 21 0.38 8.53 1.99
C CYS A 21 1.55 8.89 2.90
N ALA A 22 1.28 9.35 4.12
CA ALA A 22 2.33 9.78 5.05
C ALA A 22 3.41 8.72 5.33
N GLY A 23 3.06 7.43 5.30
CA GLY A 23 4.01 6.34 5.51
C GLY A 23 4.98 6.17 4.33
N VAL A 24 4.46 6.30 3.11
CA VAL A 24 5.23 6.24 1.86
C VAL A 24 6.14 7.46 1.73
N GLU A 25 5.62 8.66 1.96
CA GLU A 25 6.43 9.89 1.94
C GLU A 25 7.60 9.79 2.92
N ARG A 26 7.31 9.37 4.16
CA ARG A 26 8.34 9.15 5.19
C ARG A 26 9.40 8.14 4.72
N ALA A 27 8.99 7.01 4.14
CA ALA A 27 9.92 5.96 3.76
C ALA A 27 10.84 6.37 2.62
N ILE A 28 10.32 7.10 1.64
CA ILE A 28 11.11 7.67 0.54
C ILE A 28 12.08 8.73 1.09
N ASP A 29 11.59 9.67 1.91
CA ASP A 29 12.40 10.74 2.51
C ASP A 29 13.56 10.17 3.36
N ILE A 30 13.34 9.05 4.06
CA ILE A 30 14.40 8.34 4.79
C ILE A 30 15.54 7.92 3.88
N VAL A 31 15.24 7.27 2.74
CA VAL A 31 16.28 6.80 1.81
C VAL A 31 16.98 7.99 1.14
N GLU A 32 16.22 9.01 0.72
CA GLU A 32 16.77 10.23 0.11
C GLU A 32 17.72 10.98 1.04
N ARG A 33 17.36 11.12 2.32
CA ARG A 33 18.20 11.75 3.33
C ARG A 33 19.38 10.89 3.72
N ALA A 34 19.23 9.56 3.78
CA ALA A 34 20.35 8.66 4.01
C ALA A 34 21.39 8.79 2.88
N LEU A 35 20.95 8.82 1.63
CA LEU A 35 21.82 9.05 0.47
C LEU A 35 22.53 10.41 0.54
N THR A 36 21.81 11.47 0.93
CA THR A 36 22.38 12.81 1.09
C THR A 36 23.40 12.88 2.24
N LYS A 37 23.09 12.28 3.39
CA LYS A 37 23.87 12.40 4.63
C LYS A 37 25.08 11.47 4.65
N PHE A 38 24.91 10.22 4.23
CA PHE A 38 25.94 9.18 4.35
C PHE A 38 26.61 8.83 3.02
N GLY A 39 26.05 9.29 1.90
CA GLY A 39 26.52 8.97 0.56
C GLY A 39 26.07 7.58 0.08
N PRO A 40 26.10 7.31 -1.24
CA PRO A 40 25.83 5.98 -1.76
C PRO A 40 27.03 5.02 -1.55
N PRO A 41 26.79 3.70 -1.48
CA PRO A 41 25.49 3.04 -1.56
C PRO A 41 24.73 3.03 -0.23
N ILE A 42 23.40 3.15 -0.31
CA ILE A 42 22.47 2.85 0.80
C ILE A 42 21.73 1.56 0.47
N TYR A 43 21.86 0.53 1.31
CA TYR A 43 21.19 -0.75 1.09
C TYR A 43 19.77 -0.70 1.66
N VAL A 44 18.79 -1.18 0.91
CA VAL A 44 17.39 -1.25 1.33
C VAL A 44 16.94 -2.69 1.23
N ARG A 45 16.43 -3.25 2.35
CA ARG A 45 15.90 -4.62 2.36
C ARG A 45 14.49 -4.62 1.77
N HIS A 46 14.33 -5.34 0.66
CA HIS A 46 13.19 -5.30 -0.27
C HIS A 46 12.96 -3.90 -0.86
N GLU A 47 12.01 -3.76 -1.78
CA GLU A 47 11.56 -2.44 -2.26
C GLU A 47 11.09 -1.56 -1.09
N ILE A 48 11.53 -0.30 -1.06
CA ILE A 48 11.17 0.65 0.01
C ILE A 48 9.64 0.83 0.09
N VAL A 49 9.00 0.83 -1.07
CA VAL A 49 7.56 0.82 -1.34
C VAL A 49 7.32 0.08 -2.66
N HIS A 50 6.15 -0.53 -2.84
CA HIS A 50 5.79 -1.23 -4.09
C HIS A 50 5.42 -0.24 -5.21
N ASN A 51 6.43 0.41 -5.80
CA ASN A 51 6.29 1.24 -7.00
C ASN A 51 7.59 1.27 -7.81
N ARG A 52 7.52 0.79 -9.04
CA ARG A 52 8.70 0.66 -9.92
C ARG A 52 9.41 1.99 -10.17
N HIS A 53 8.65 3.07 -10.41
CA HIS A 53 9.24 4.39 -10.69
C HIS A 53 10.05 4.92 -9.49
N VAL A 54 9.50 4.78 -8.28
CA VAL A 54 10.19 5.18 -7.04
C VAL A 54 11.45 4.35 -6.82
N VAL A 55 11.38 3.03 -7.01
CA VAL A 55 12.53 2.13 -6.86
C VAL A 55 13.64 2.48 -7.85
N GLU A 56 13.31 2.69 -9.13
CA GLU A 56 14.29 3.04 -10.16
C GLU A 56 14.89 4.43 -9.96
N ASP A 57 14.11 5.42 -9.51
CA ASP A 57 14.63 6.75 -9.15
C ASP A 57 15.68 6.64 -8.03
N LEU A 58 15.35 5.94 -6.95
CA LEU A 58 16.28 5.75 -5.83
C LEU A 58 17.51 4.93 -6.23
N ARG A 59 17.37 3.90 -7.08
CA ARG A 59 18.50 3.16 -7.67
C ARG A 59 19.43 4.09 -8.44
N SER A 60 18.88 4.97 -9.28
CA SER A 60 19.67 5.92 -10.07
C SER A 60 20.48 6.90 -9.19
N ARG A 61 20.03 7.12 -7.95
CA ARG A 61 20.69 7.96 -6.94
C ARG A 61 21.65 7.19 -6.04
N GLY A 62 21.74 5.86 -6.19
CA GLY A 62 22.68 5.00 -5.48
C GLY A 62 22.10 4.17 -4.34
N ALA A 63 20.78 4.02 -4.25
CA ALA A 63 20.19 2.99 -3.40
C ALA A 63 20.38 1.59 -4.02
N VAL A 64 20.66 0.59 -3.19
CA VAL A 64 20.81 -0.81 -3.60
C VAL A 64 19.74 -1.64 -2.88
N PHE A 65 18.81 -2.20 -3.64
CA PHE A 65 17.72 -3.01 -3.10
C PHE A 65 18.16 -4.49 -3.09
N VAL A 66 18.08 -5.13 -1.93
CA VAL A 66 18.47 -6.53 -1.70
C VAL A 66 17.29 -7.33 -1.17
N ASP A 67 17.27 -8.63 -1.40
CA ASP A 67 16.23 -9.50 -0.86
C ASP A 67 16.59 -9.89 0.58
N GLU A 68 17.85 -10.28 0.81
CA GLU A 68 18.35 -10.72 2.10
C GLU A 68 19.53 -9.91 2.62
N LEU A 69 19.71 -9.97 3.94
CA LEU A 69 20.73 -9.15 4.60
C LEU A 69 22.15 -9.66 4.34
N ASP A 70 22.38 -10.92 3.99
CA ASP A 70 23.71 -11.45 3.67
C ASP A 70 24.33 -10.81 2.42
N GLU A 71 23.49 -10.24 1.55
CA GLU A 71 23.91 -9.43 0.39
C GLU A 71 24.47 -8.06 0.77
N VAL A 72 24.21 -7.58 1.99
CA VAL A 72 24.66 -6.25 2.46
C VAL A 72 26.10 -6.34 3.01
N PRO A 73 27.07 -5.54 2.52
CA PRO A 73 28.42 -5.52 3.07
C PRO A 73 28.47 -5.11 4.55
N GLU A 74 29.48 -5.60 5.27
CA GLU A 74 29.71 -5.21 6.67
C GLU A 74 29.85 -3.68 6.82
N GLY A 75 29.21 -3.12 7.85
CA GLY A 75 29.24 -1.68 8.13
C GLY A 75 28.44 -0.79 7.17
N ALA A 76 27.78 -1.36 6.15
CA ALA A 76 26.99 -0.58 5.20
C ALA A 76 25.63 -0.15 5.80
N TRP A 77 25.22 1.09 5.51
CA TRP A 77 23.91 1.61 5.92
C TRP A 77 22.78 0.80 5.28
N THR A 78 21.90 0.31 6.14
CA THR A 78 20.78 -0.58 5.81
C THR A 78 19.46 0.08 6.18
N VAL A 79 18.48 0.05 5.28
CA VAL A 79 17.14 0.57 5.51
C VAL A 79 16.13 -0.58 5.45
N PHE A 80 15.28 -0.71 6.47
CA PHE A 80 14.13 -1.61 6.41
C PHE A 80 12.94 -0.91 5.73
N SER A 81 12.25 -1.61 4.84
CA SER A 81 11.16 -1.02 4.05
C SER A 81 9.94 -0.59 4.89
N ALA A 82 9.04 0.18 4.27
CA ALA A 82 7.82 0.67 4.93
C ALA A 82 6.89 -0.44 5.44
N HIS A 83 6.99 -1.64 4.86
CA HIS A 83 6.16 -2.80 5.17
C HIS A 83 6.53 -3.49 6.49
N GLY A 84 7.66 -3.11 7.10
CA GLY A 84 8.16 -3.74 8.30
C GLY A 84 8.84 -5.09 8.06
N VAL A 85 9.59 -5.54 9.07
CA VAL A 85 10.39 -6.77 9.01
C VAL A 85 10.15 -7.64 10.24
N ALA A 86 10.43 -8.93 10.14
CA ALA A 86 10.37 -9.87 11.26
C ALA A 86 11.49 -9.62 12.28
N ARG A 87 11.31 -10.05 13.55
CA ARG A 87 12.37 -9.91 14.59
C ARG A 87 13.68 -10.60 14.20
N LYS A 88 13.61 -11.74 13.50
CA LYS A 88 14.79 -12.45 12.99
C LYS A 88 15.64 -11.58 12.05
N VAL A 89 15.03 -10.68 11.28
CA VAL A 89 15.73 -9.77 10.36
C VAL A 89 16.43 -8.68 11.15
N VAL A 90 15.76 -8.12 12.17
CA VAL A 90 16.37 -7.15 13.09
C VAL A 90 17.58 -7.77 13.80
N GLN A 91 17.44 -9.00 14.30
CA GLN A 91 18.53 -9.71 14.96
C GLN A 91 19.68 -10.00 13.98
N ALA A 92 19.39 -10.45 12.77
CA ALA A 92 20.41 -10.70 11.76
C ALA A 92 21.20 -9.44 11.38
N ALA A 93 20.55 -8.28 11.32
CA ALA A 93 21.24 -7.00 11.12
C ALA A 93 22.16 -6.66 12.32
N ALA A 94 21.67 -6.88 13.55
CA ALA A 94 22.43 -6.64 14.77
C ALA A 94 23.64 -7.59 14.90
N ASP A 95 23.47 -8.87 14.60
CA ASP A 95 24.54 -9.89 14.64
C ASP A 95 25.66 -9.55 13.65
N ARG A 96 25.31 -8.92 12.52
CA ARG A 96 26.24 -8.43 11.50
C ARG A 96 26.73 -7.00 11.76
N SER A 97 26.35 -6.39 12.88
CA SER A 97 26.69 -5.01 13.24
C SER A 97 26.38 -3.99 12.14
N LEU A 98 25.30 -4.19 11.39
CA LEU A 98 24.86 -3.26 10.35
C LEU A 98 24.25 -2.00 10.99
N PRO A 99 24.63 -0.79 10.57
CA PRO A 99 23.89 0.41 10.91
C PRO A 99 22.54 0.41 10.19
N VAL A 100 21.44 0.46 10.95
CA VAL A 100 20.07 0.32 10.45
C VAL A 100 19.28 1.62 10.63
N ILE A 101 18.49 1.97 9.61
CA ILE A 101 17.44 2.99 9.67
C ILE A 101 16.09 2.33 9.39
N ASP A 102 15.18 2.35 10.36
CA ASP A 102 13.88 1.68 10.21
C ASP A 102 12.82 2.59 9.56
N ALA A 103 12.51 2.31 8.28
CA ALA A 103 11.48 3.02 7.55
C ALA A 103 10.07 2.42 7.72
N THR A 104 9.88 1.40 8.57
CA THR A 104 8.57 0.81 8.87
C THR A 104 7.53 1.90 9.12
N CYS A 105 6.40 1.81 8.44
CA CYS A 105 5.31 2.74 8.63
C CYS A 105 4.81 2.66 10.08
N PRO A 106 4.61 3.79 10.80
CA PRO A 106 4.12 3.75 12.18
C PRO A 106 2.78 3.02 12.36
N LEU A 107 1.94 2.97 11.32
CA LEU A 107 0.68 2.22 11.35
C LEU A 107 0.90 0.70 11.22
N VAL A 108 1.93 0.26 10.50
CA VAL A 108 2.35 -1.15 10.50
C VAL A 108 2.99 -1.51 11.85
N ALA A 109 3.83 -0.63 12.39
CA ALA A 109 4.41 -0.83 13.72
C ALA A 109 3.34 -0.92 14.83
N LYS A 110 2.21 -0.22 14.69
CA LYS A 110 1.03 -0.36 15.56
C LYS A 110 0.47 -1.78 15.49
N VAL A 111 0.27 -2.34 14.30
CA VAL A 111 -0.19 -3.74 14.11
C VAL A 111 0.78 -4.74 14.75
N HIS A 112 2.11 -4.54 14.56
CA HIS A 112 3.12 -5.36 15.23
C HIS A 112 2.98 -5.31 16.76
N ALA A 113 2.76 -4.12 17.33
CA ALA A 113 2.59 -3.93 18.77
C ALA A 113 1.30 -4.58 19.29
N GLU A 114 0.20 -4.51 18.54
CA GLU A 114 -1.06 -5.16 18.88
C GLU A 114 -0.95 -6.68 18.88
N GLY A 115 -0.32 -7.26 17.84
CA GLY A 115 -0.04 -8.69 17.78
C GLY A 115 0.78 -9.18 18.98
N ARG A 116 1.87 -8.47 19.32
CA ARG A 116 2.67 -8.77 20.52
C ARG A 116 1.89 -8.64 21.81
N ARG A 117 1.01 -7.64 21.91
CA ARG A 117 0.16 -7.44 23.10
C ARG A 117 -0.79 -8.62 23.30
N TYR A 118 -1.43 -9.12 22.24
CA TYR A 118 -2.32 -10.27 22.35
C TYR A 118 -1.56 -11.56 22.68
N ALA A 119 -0.41 -11.78 22.06
CA ALA A 119 0.47 -12.89 22.40
C ALA A 119 0.88 -12.90 23.88
N ALA A 120 1.26 -11.73 24.43
CA ALA A 120 1.60 -11.59 25.84
C ALA A 120 0.41 -11.80 26.80
N GLN A 121 -0.82 -11.88 26.28
CA GLN A 121 -2.04 -12.22 27.02
C GLN A 121 -2.42 -13.70 26.86
N ASP A 122 -1.49 -14.54 26.38
CA ASP A 122 -1.66 -15.96 26.07
C ASP A 122 -2.81 -16.22 25.07
N ARG A 123 -3.01 -15.31 24.12
CA ARG A 123 -4.01 -15.46 23.05
C ARG A 123 -3.37 -15.96 21.77
N GLU A 124 -4.05 -16.86 21.07
CA GLU A 124 -3.75 -17.18 19.68
C GLU A 124 -4.21 -16.02 18.78
N ILE A 125 -3.54 -15.80 17.64
CA ILE A 125 -3.80 -14.64 16.78
C ILE A 125 -4.23 -15.11 15.40
N VAL A 126 -5.30 -14.53 14.87
CA VAL A 126 -5.69 -14.60 13.46
C VAL A 126 -5.20 -13.33 12.77
N LEU A 127 -4.25 -13.45 11.86
CA LEU A 127 -3.88 -12.37 10.96
C LEU A 127 -4.73 -12.48 9.70
N ILE A 128 -5.54 -11.46 9.44
CA ILE A 128 -6.24 -11.30 8.16
C ILE A 128 -5.29 -10.58 7.20
N GLY A 129 -4.92 -11.22 6.10
CA GLY A 129 -3.93 -10.66 5.18
C GLY A 129 -3.52 -11.64 4.08
N HIS A 130 -2.81 -11.15 3.07
CA HIS A 130 -2.41 -11.95 1.92
C HIS A 130 -1.10 -12.72 2.16
N ALA A 131 -1.12 -14.03 1.88
CA ALA A 131 0.06 -14.87 1.98
C ALA A 131 1.19 -14.38 1.05
N GLY A 132 2.42 -14.38 1.55
CA GLY A 132 3.59 -13.91 0.81
C GLY A 132 3.76 -12.39 0.71
N HIS A 133 2.84 -11.60 1.28
CA HIS A 133 3.04 -10.15 1.34
C HIS A 133 4.06 -9.79 2.44
N ALA A 134 5.01 -8.90 2.13
CA ALA A 134 6.10 -8.53 3.05
C ALA A 134 5.60 -8.05 4.42
N GLU A 135 4.52 -7.27 4.45
CA GLU A 135 3.89 -6.81 5.70
C GLU A 135 3.32 -7.95 6.55
N VAL A 136 2.77 -8.98 5.90
CA VAL A 136 2.21 -10.17 6.57
C VAL A 136 3.35 -11.00 7.16
N GLU A 137 4.42 -11.24 6.41
CA GLU A 137 5.60 -11.95 6.92
C GLU A 137 6.29 -11.19 8.06
N GLY A 138 6.42 -9.87 7.92
CA GLY A 138 6.92 -8.97 8.96
C GLY A 138 6.09 -9.08 10.23
N THR A 139 4.76 -8.98 10.10
CA THR A 139 3.82 -9.05 11.23
C THR A 139 3.86 -10.40 11.93
N ILE A 140 3.79 -11.51 11.19
CA ILE A 140 3.89 -12.87 11.76
C ILE A 140 5.21 -13.02 12.53
N GLY A 141 6.32 -12.58 11.94
CA GLY A 141 7.65 -12.67 12.55
C GLY A 141 7.88 -11.73 13.75
N GLN A 142 6.91 -10.87 14.08
CA GLN A 142 6.95 -9.99 15.26
C GLN A 142 6.24 -10.56 16.47
N ILE A 143 5.41 -11.58 16.28
CA ILE A 143 4.50 -12.10 17.30
C ILE A 143 5.09 -13.39 17.88
N ASP A 144 5.13 -13.49 19.21
CA ASP A 144 5.43 -14.74 19.90
C ASP A 144 4.17 -15.63 19.93
N GLY A 145 4.29 -16.93 19.68
CA GLY A 145 3.16 -17.86 19.78
C GLY A 145 2.51 -18.22 18.44
N THR A 146 1.24 -18.63 18.49
CA THR A 146 0.53 -19.20 17.33
C THR A 146 -0.19 -18.10 16.56
N VAL A 147 0.14 -17.96 15.28
CA VAL A 147 -0.54 -17.07 14.33
C VAL A 147 -1.15 -17.89 13.20
N TYR A 148 -2.45 -17.73 12.98
CA TYR A 148 -3.19 -18.27 11.85
C TYR A 148 -3.37 -17.20 10.79
N LEU A 149 -3.13 -17.53 9.52
CA LEU A 149 -3.36 -16.61 8.41
C LEU A 149 -4.71 -16.92 7.75
N VAL A 150 -5.56 -15.91 7.59
CA VAL A 150 -6.87 -16.00 6.94
C VAL A 150 -6.93 -14.99 5.80
N GLN A 151 -7.35 -15.43 4.61
CA GLN A 151 -7.45 -14.57 3.41
C GLN A 151 -8.90 -14.36 2.97
N THR A 152 -9.80 -15.29 3.33
CA THR A 152 -11.18 -15.32 2.84
C THR A 152 -12.17 -15.66 3.95
N ILE A 153 -13.47 -15.46 3.67
CA ILE A 153 -14.56 -15.89 4.56
C ILE A 153 -14.52 -17.41 4.75
N GLU A 154 -14.24 -18.18 3.70
CA GLU A 154 -14.16 -19.64 3.76
C GLU A 154 -12.99 -20.11 4.65
N ASP A 155 -11.85 -19.41 4.62
CA ASP A 155 -10.74 -19.67 5.54
C ASP A 155 -11.16 -19.43 7.00
N ALA A 156 -11.90 -18.34 7.27
CA ALA A 156 -12.40 -18.02 8.59
C ALA A 156 -13.38 -19.08 9.12
N GLU A 157 -14.32 -19.54 8.30
CA GLU A 157 -15.32 -20.56 8.64
C GLU A 157 -14.70 -21.94 8.90
N LYS A 158 -13.62 -22.28 8.20
CA LYS A 158 -12.92 -23.56 8.33
C LYS A 158 -11.80 -23.53 9.37
N LEU A 159 -11.51 -22.37 9.95
CA LEU A 159 -10.39 -22.22 10.86
C LEU A 159 -10.57 -23.13 12.10
N GLN A 160 -9.50 -23.82 12.46
CA GLN A 160 -9.41 -24.60 13.69
C GLN A 160 -8.34 -23.98 14.58
N VAL A 161 -8.70 -23.70 15.84
CA VAL A 161 -7.83 -23.09 16.85
C VAL A 161 -7.78 -23.99 18.09
N LYS A 162 -6.80 -23.79 18.97
CA LYS A 162 -6.64 -24.62 20.18
C LYS A 162 -7.60 -24.18 21.28
N ASP A 163 -7.74 -22.87 21.48
CA ASP A 163 -8.62 -22.28 22.51
C ASP A 163 -9.44 -21.11 21.94
N PRO A 164 -10.69 -21.35 21.52
CA PRO A 164 -11.60 -20.32 21.01
C PRO A 164 -11.85 -19.14 21.96
N GLU A 165 -11.70 -19.31 23.28
CA GLU A 165 -11.91 -18.25 24.27
C GLU A 165 -10.70 -17.30 24.37
N LYS A 166 -9.54 -17.75 23.89
CA LYS A 166 -8.29 -17.01 23.87
C LYS A 166 -7.82 -16.71 22.45
N LEU A 167 -8.74 -16.24 21.60
CA LEU A 167 -8.44 -15.88 20.22
C LEU A 167 -8.50 -14.37 19.99
N SER A 168 -7.52 -13.81 19.30
CA SER A 168 -7.54 -12.44 18.83
C SER A 168 -7.41 -12.35 17.32
N TYR A 169 -7.79 -11.24 16.70
CA TYR A 169 -7.44 -10.94 15.31
C TYR A 169 -6.72 -9.61 15.14
N ILE A 170 -5.95 -9.50 14.06
CA ILE A 170 -5.32 -8.28 13.54
C ILE A 170 -5.38 -8.31 12.00
N THR A 171 -5.16 -7.18 11.35
CA THR A 171 -5.31 -7.05 9.89
C THR A 171 -4.07 -6.45 9.24
N GLN A 172 -3.75 -6.89 8.03
CA GLN A 172 -2.88 -6.14 7.12
C GLN A 172 -3.49 -4.76 6.81
N THR A 173 -2.66 -3.72 6.72
CA THR A 173 -3.09 -2.31 6.65
C THR A 173 -3.66 -1.88 5.30
N THR A 174 -3.47 -2.70 4.26
CA THR A 174 -3.73 -2.37 2.85
C THR A 174 -4.86 -3.21 2.22
N LEU A 175 -5.68 -3.85 3.05
CA LEU A 175 -6.79 -4.70 2.61
C LEU A 175 -8.01 -3.90 2.15
N SER A 176 -8.89 -4.58 1.42
CA SER A 176 -10.28 -4.18 1.21
C SER A 176 -10.99 -3.92 2.53
N VAL A 177 -11.60 -2.76 2.72
CA VAL A 177 -12.40 -2.49 3.92
C VAL A 177 -13.62 -3.42 3.97
N ASP A 178 -14.30 -3.62 2.83
CA ASP A 178 -15.52 -4.42 2.76
C ASP A 178 -15.26 -5.92 2.90
N ASP A 179 -14.25 -6.47 2.21
CA ASP A 179 -13.94 -7.89 2.32
C ASP A 179 -13.43 -8.22 3.73
N THR A 180 -12.60 -7.34 4.31
CA THR A 180 -12.12 -7.53 5.69
C THR A 180 -13.28 -7.50 6.68
N ARG A 181 -14.27 -6.61 6.50
CA ARG A 181 -15.48 -6.59 7.33
C ARG A 181 -16.25 -7.91 7.23
N GLY A 182 -16.35 -8.49 6.04
CA GLY A 182 -16.95 -9.80 5.83
C GLY A 182 -16.19 -10.93 6.56
N ILE A 183 -14.86 -10.95 6.46
CA ILE A 183 -14.00 -11.93 7.14
C ILE A 183 -14.12 -11.79 8.67
N ILE A 184 -14.10 -10.56 9.19
CA ILE A 184 -14.25 -10.30 10.64
C ILE A 184 -15.62 -10.77 11.13
N ALA A 185 -16.69 -10.51 10.36
CA ALA A 185 -18.03 -10.98 10.71
C ALA A 185 -18.10 -12.52 10.76
N ALA A 186 -17.47 -13.21 9.81
CA ALA A 186 -17.37 -14.66 9.80
C ALA A 186 -16.57 -15.19 11.00
N LEU A 187 -15.43 -14.57 11.32
CA LEU A 187 -14.63 -14.91 12.50
C LEU A 187 -15.41 -14.69 13.81
N GLN A 188 -16.17 -13.61 13.93
CA GLN A 188 -16.99 -13.32 15.12
C GLN A 188 -18.18 -14.28 15.25
N ALA A 189 -18.77 -14.70 14.13
CA ALA A 189 -19.82 -15.71 14.13
C ALA A 189 -19.29 -17.09 14.53
N HIS A 190 -18.11 -17.45 14.05
CA HIS A 190 -17.46 -18.74 14.35
C HIS A 190 -16.83 -18.78 15.75
N PHE A 191 -16.25 -17.66 16.19
CA PHE A 191 -15.59 -17.50 17.49
C PHE A 191 -16.16 -16.28 18.25
N PRO A 192 -17.28 -16.42 18.98
CA PRO A 192 -17.94 -15.27 19.64
C PRO A 192 -17.10 -14.53 20.68
N ALA A 193 -16.07 -15.19 21.24
CA ALA A 193 -15.14 -14.62 22.22
C ALA A 193 -13.90 -13.95 21.58
N ILE A 194 -13.79 -13.94 20.25
CA ILE A 194 -12.65 -13.34 19.55
C ILE A 194 -12.60 -11.83 19.81
N VAL A 195 -11.40 -11.30 20.06
CA VAL A 195 -11.18 -9.87 20.28
C VAL A 195 -10.24 -9.31 19.22
N GLY A 196 -10.49 -8.10 18.76
CA GLY A 196 -9.61 -7.49 17.77
C GLY A 196 -9.85 -6.00 17.65
N PRO A 197 -9.03 -5.33 16.84
CA PRO A 197 -9.24 -3.94 16.49
C PRO A 197 -10.51 -3.77 15.66
N ASP A 198 -11.00 -2.54 15.60
CA ASP A 198 -12.15 -2.18 14.77
C ASP A 198 -11.70 -2.10 13.30
N VAL A 199 -12.59 -2.36 12.34
CA VAL A 199 -12.28 -2.25 10.89
C VAL A 199 -11.72 -0.87 10.55
N LYS A 200 -12.13 0.17 11.29
CA LYS A 200 -11.58 1.53 11.15
C LYS A 200 -10.07 1.64 11.44
N ASP A 201 -9.46 0.59 12.01
CA ASP A 201 -8.02 0.51 12.27
C ASP A 201 -7.20 0.06 11.04
N ILE A 202 -7.83 -0.37 9.93
CA ILE A 202 -7.19 -0.36 8.59
C ILE A 202 -6.64 1.04 8.36
N CYS A 203 -5.47 1.20 7.72
CA CYS A 203 -4.86 2.52 7.67
C CYS A 203 -5.77 3.55 6.97
N TYR A 204 -5.78 4.79 7.49
CA TYR A 204 -6.63 5.86 6.95
C TYR A 204 -6.44 6.05 5.45
N ALA A 205 -5.21 5.92 4.97
CA ALA A 205 -4.85 6.14 3.57
C ALA A 205 -5.54 5.14 2.64
N THR A 206 -5.64 3.88 3.07
CA THR A 206 -6.35 2.83 2.34
C THR A 206 -7.85 3.08 2.37
N GLN A 207 -8.43 3.35 3.54
CA GLN A 207 -9.86 3.64 3.67
C GLN A 207 -10.28 4.83 2.78
N ASN A 208 -9.60 5.97 2.91
CA ASN A 208 -9.95 7.19 2.17
C ASN A 208 -9.79 7.02 0.66
N ARG A 209 -8.77 6.29 0.18
CA ARG A 209 -8.58 6.03 -1.25
C ARG A 209 -9.64 5.08 -1.80
N GLN A 210 -10.05 4.07 -1.04
CA GLN A 210 -11.14 3.19 -1.43
C GLN A 210 -12.45 3.99 -1.52
N GLU A 211 -12.79 4.79 -0.51
CA GLU A 211 -13.96 5.67 -0.51
C GLU A 211 -13.95 6.64 -1.70
N ALA A 212 -12.80 7.26 -2.00
CA ALA A 212 -12.65 8.13 -3.16
C ALA A 212 -12.92 7.39 -4.48
N VAL A 213 -12.55 6.11 -4.58
CA VAL A 213 -12.83 5.28 -5.77
C VAL A 213 -14.31 4.87 -5.84
N HIS A 214 -14.96 4.57 -4.70
CA HIS A 214 -16.40 4.33 -4.67
C HIS A 214 -17.17 5.52 -5.26
N HIS A 215 -16.91 6.73 -4.76
CA HIS A 215 -17.53 7.95 -5.28
C HIS A 215 -17.14 8.23 -6.74
N LEU A 216 -15.89 7.96 -7.12
CA LEU A 216 -15.43 8.14 -8.51
C LEU A 216 -16.20 7.23 -9.47
N ALA A 217 -16.44 5.97 -9.10
CA ALA A 217 -17.11 4.97 -9.93
C ALA A 217 -18.57 5.32 -10.26
N GLU A 218 -19.24 6.11 -9.42
CA GLU A 218 -20.59 6.61 -9.68
C GLU A 218 -20.63 7.63 -10.82
N LEU A 219 -19.50 8.32 -11.07
CA LEU A 219 -19.45 9.49 -11.93
C LEU A 219 -18.81 9.24 -13.29
N VAL A 220 -18.11 8.12 -13.49
CA VAL A 220 -17.22 7.90 -14.64
C VAL A 220 -17.57 6.63 -15.43
N ASP A 221 -17.10 6.58 -16.68
CA ASP A 221 -17.32 5.46 -17.58
C ASP A 221 -16.19 4.42 -17.51
N VAL A 222 -14.99 4.85 -17.16
CA VAL A 222 -13.77 4.04 -17.04
C VAL A 222 -12.90 4.58 -15.92
N ILE A 223 -12.21 3.71 -15.18
CA ILE A 223 -11.29 4.07 -14.11
C ILE A 223 -9.87 3.66 -14.47
N LEU A 224 -8.93 4.59 -14.32
CA LEU A 224 -7.50 4.35 -14.37
C LEU A 224 -6.92 4.48 -12.96
N VAL A 225 -6.20 3.46 -12.53
CA VAL A 225 -5.48 3.44 -11.26
C VAL A 225 -4.00 3.43 -11.56
N VAL A 226 -3.30 4.50 -11.17
CA VAL A 226 -1.84 4.56 -11.27
C VAL A 226 -1.22 3.76 -10.12
N GLY A 227 -0.43 2.75 -10.45
CA GLY A 227 0.28 1.92 -9.47
C GLY A 227 0.83 0.63 -10.07
N SER A 228 1.81 0.04 -9.39
CA SER A 228 2.47 -1.19 -9.83
C SER A 228 1.68 -2.44 -9.45
N LYS A 229 1.85 -3.53 -10.23
CA LYS A 229 1.14 -4.80 -10.06
C LYS A 229 1.36 -5.47 -8.69
N ASN A 230 2.51 -5.25 -8.06
CA ASN A 230 2.84 -5.77 -6.73
C ASN A 230 2.28 -4.91 -5.57
N SER A 231 1.60 -3.79 -5.84
CA SER A 231 0.97 -2.98 -4.80
C SER A 231 -0.43 -3.50 -4.43
N SER A 232 -0.57 -4.07 -3.24
CA SER A 232 -1.85 -4.55 -2.69
C SER A 232 -2.93 -3.45 -2.72
N ASN A 233 -2.60 -2.26 -2.20
CA ASN A 233 -3.54 -1.14 -2.19
C ASN A 233 -3.96 -0.71 -3.61
N SER A 234 -3.03 -0.66 -4.57
CA SER A 234 -3.37 -0.23 -5.94
C SER A 234 -4.27 -1.24 -6.64
N ASN A 235 -4.03 -2.55 -6.47
CA ASN A 235 -4.91 -3.59 -6.99
C ASN A 235 -6.31 -3.49 -6.40
N ARG A 236 -6.41 -3.21 -5.09
CA ARG A 236 -7.72 -3.08 -4.44
C ARG A 236 -8.54 -1.91 -5.00
N LEU A 237 -7.91 -0.77 -5.30
CA LEU A 237 -8.60 0.34 -5.97
C LEU A 237 -9.13 -0.06 -7.35
N ARG A 238 -8.38 -0.84 -8.13
CA ARG A 238 -8.83 -1.36 -9.43
C ARG A 238 -10.01 -2.33 -9.25
N GLU A 239 -9.91 -3.24 -8.29
CA GLU A 239 -10.94 -4.24 -7.98
C GLU A 239 -12.26 -3.60 -7.60
N ILE A 240 -12.24 -2.58 -6.72
CA ILE A 240 -13.44 -1.82 -6.34
C ILE A 240 -14.11 -1.20 -7.57
N GLY A 241 -13.33 -0.60 -8.48
CA GLY A 241 -13.87 -0.07 -9.73
C GLY A 241 -14.59 -1.13 -10.57
N ALA A 242 -13.99 -2.32 -10.68
CA ALA A 242 -14.57 -3.45 -11.40
C ALA A 242 -15.81 -4.03 -10.72
N GLU A 243 -15.79 -4.18 -9.39
CA GLU A 243 -16.91 -4.65 -8.56
C GLU A 243 -18.13 -3.71 -8.70
N LEU A 244 -17.90 -2.41 -8.86
CA LEU A 244 -18.93 -1.40 -9.12
C LEU A 244 -19.36 -1.32 -10.60
N GLY A 245 -18.94 -2.28 -11.43
CA GLY A 245 -19.36 -2.41 -12.83
C GLY A 245 -18.67 -1.44 -13.79
N ARG A 246 -17.54 -0.85 -13.41
CA ARG A 246 -16.75 0.02 -14.30
C ARG A 246 -15.54 -0.74 -14.86
N PRO A 247 -15.22 -0.61 -16.16
CA PRO A 247 -13.90 -0.96 -16.67
C PRO A 247 -12.83 -0.24 -15.84
N ALA A 248 -11.94 -1.01 -15.20
CA ALA A 248 -10.92 -0.49 -14.30
C ALA A 248 -9.55 -1.08 -14.65
N TYR A 249 -8.57 -0.21 -14.89
CA TYR A 249 -7.23 -0.60 -15.35
C TYR A 249 -6.17 -0.13 -14.36
N LEU A 250 -5.31 -1.06 -13.96
CA LEU A 250 -4.10 -0.77 -13.19
C LEU A 250 -2.95 -0.52 -14.17
N ILE A 251 -2.33 0.66 -14.10
CA ILE A 251 -1.26 1.08 -15.00
C ILE A 251 -0.07 1.64 -14.21
N ASP A 252 1.15 1.28 -14.59
CA ASP A 252 2.36 1.88 -14.01
C ASP A 252 2.50 3.35 -14.44
N ASP A 253 2.25 3.65 -15.72
CA ASP A 253 2.39 5.00 -16.29
C ASP A 253 1.56 5.20 -17.58
N ALA A 254 1.72 6.35 -18.23
CA ALA A 254 1.01 6.75 -19.43
C ALA A 254 1.29 5.87 -20.67
N SER A 255 2.41 5.15 -20.72
CA SER A 255 2.75 4.26 -21.85
C SER A 255 1.82 3.05 -21.95
N ALA A 256 1.14 2.70 -20.86
CA ALA A 256 0.18 1.60 -20.82
C ALA A 256 -1.22 1.98 -21.35
N LEU A 257 -1.47 3.25 -21.67
CA LEU A 257 -2.79 3.71 -22.12
C LEU A 257 -3.16 3.10 -23.49
N GLN A 258 -4.34 2.49 -23.57
CA GLN A 258 -4.83 1.87 -24.80
C GLN A 258 -6.04 2.64 -25.37
N PRO A 259 -6.07 2.98 -26.68
CA PRO A 259 -7.17 3.72 -27.29
C PRO A 259 -8.56 3.09 -27.09
N GLU A 260 -8.64 1.76 -27.08
CA GLU A 260 -9.87 0.98 -26.93
C GLU A 260 -10.58 1.22 -25.59
N TRP A 261 -9.83 1.49 -24.52
CA TRP A 261 -10.40 1.75 -23.18
C TRP A 261 -11.27 3.02 -23.16
N PHE A 262 -11.01 3.92 -24.08
CA PHE A 262 -11.70 5.19 -24.18
C PHE A 262 -12.76 5.17 -25.25
N GLN A 263 -13.04 4.08 -25.97
CA GLN A 263 -14.13 4.08 -26.97
C GLN A 263 -15.49 4.23 -26.27
N GLY A 264 -16.27 5.24 -26.67
CA GLY A 264 -17.57 5.54 -26.03
C GLY A 264 -17.52 6.24 -24.67
N ALA A 265 -16.38 6.26 -23.96
CA ALA A 265 -16.22 6.95 -22.68
C ALA A 265 -16.21 8.50 -22.82
N ALA A 266 -17.05 9.20 -22.07
CA ALA A 266 -17.01 10.66 -21.95
C ALA A 266 -16.25 11.12 -20.70
N LYS A 267 -16.29 10.31 -19.65
CA LYS A 267 -15.69 10.60 -18.35
C LYS A 267 -14.71 9.49 -17.95
N VAL A 268 -13.48 9.89 -17.66
CA VAL A 268 -12.40 9.01 -17.21
C VAL A 268 -12.12 9.34 -15.75
N GLY A 269 -12.27 8.37 -14.86
CA GLY A 269 -11.80 8.48 -13.50
C GLY A 269 -10.31 8.19 -13.43
N LEU A 270 -9.56 9.02 -12.71
CA LEU A 270 -8.13 8.81 -12.49
C LEU A 270 -7.82 8.90 -11.01
N THR A 271 -7.21 7.84 -10.49
CA THR A 271 -6.73 7.74 -9.12
C THR A 271 -5.32 7.16 -9.10
N ALA A 272 -4.72 7.06 -7.92
CA ALA A 272 -3.38 6.54 -7.71
C ALA A 272 -3.32 5.81 -6.38
N GLY A 273 -2.66 4.66 -6.38
CA GLY A 273 -2.38 3.93 -5.15
C GLY A 273 -1.42 4.68 -4.22
N ALA A 274 -1.37 4.25 -2.96
CA ALA A 274 -0.59 4.90 -1.91
C ALA A 274 0.92 5.04 -2.21
N SER A 275 1.47 4.22 -3.11
CA SER A 275 2.88 4.21 -3.51
C SER A 275 3.17 4.94 -4.83
N ALA A 276 2.17 5.51 -5.49
CA ALA A 276 2.34 6.14 -6.80
C ALA A 276 2.58 7.66 -6.69
N PRO A 277 3.70 8.18 -7.21
CA PRO A 277 4.00 9.62 -7.16
C PRO A 277 3.11 10.43 -8.11
N GLU A 278 2.81 11.68 -7.74
CA GLU A 278 1.94 12.58 -8.50
C GLU A 278 2.48 12.87 -9.92
N VAL A 279 3.79 12.74 -10.16
CA VAL A 279 4.37 12.88 -11.50
C VAL A 279 3.81 11.86 -12.48
N LEU A 280 3.50 10.64 -12.04
CA LEU A 280 2.91 9.61 -12.90
C LEU A 280 1.44 9.93 -13.22
N VAL A 281 0.69 10.45 -12.24
CA VAL A 281 -0.69 10.92 -12.45
C VAL A 281 -0.72 12.03 -13.49
N ARG A 282 0.17 13.03 -13.36
CA ARG A 282 0.32 14.10 -14.35
C ARG A 282 0.73 13.57 -15.71
N GLY A 283 1.64 12.59 -15.75
CA GLY A 283 2.03 11.91 -16.98
C GLY A 283 0.85 11.23 -17.67
N VAL A 284 -0.03 10.56 -16.91
CA VAL A 284 -1.26 9.94 -17.46
C VAL A 284 -2.22 11.01 -17.99
N ILE A 285 -2.42 12.11 -17.27
CA ILE A 285 -3.24 13.25 -17.74
C ILE A 285 -2.69 13.79 -19.07
N GLU A 286 -1.37 13.92 -19.20
CA GLU A 286 -0.73 14.35 -20.45
C GLU A 286 -0.93 13.32 -21.56
N GLY A 287 -0.71 12.04 -21.26
CA GLY A 287 -0.92 10.94 -22.20
C GLY A 287 -2.36 10.87 -22.72
N LEU A 288 -3.35 11.18 -21.89
CA LEU A 288 -4.77 11.21 -22.29
C LEU A 288 -5.07 12.24 -23.39
N LYS A 289 -4.25 13.28 -23.55
CA LYS A 289 -4.43 14.29 -24.61
C LYS A 289 -4.28 13.72 -26.01
N GLN A 290 -3.61 12.58 -26.18
CA GLN A 290 -3.54 11.89 -27.46
C GLN A 290 -4.90 11.34 -27.93
N PHE A 291 -5.87 11.21 -27.01
CA PHE A 291 -7.22 10.69 -27.29
C PHE A 291 -8.29 11.79 -27.38
N GLY A 292 -7.94 13.05 -27.14
CA GLY A 292 -8.87 14.17 -27.20
C GLY A 292 -8.49 15.37 -26.34
N LYS A 293 -9.37 16.39 -26.34
CA LYS A 293 -9.25 17.53 -25.42
C LYS A 293 -9.52 17.04 -23.99
N VAL A 294 -8.59 17.28 -23.08
CA VAL A 294 -8.72 16.90 -21.67
C VAL A 294 -9.27 18.07 -20.84
N GLU A 295 -10.35 17.84 -20.10
CA GLU A 295 -10.88 18.76 -19.08
C GLU A 295 -10.75 18.10 -17.71
N ILE A 296 -10.12 18.77 -16.76
CA ILE A 296 -9.81 18.19 -15.44
C ILE A 296 -10.83 18.70 -14.42
N GLU A 297 -11.39 17.78 -13.65
CA GLU A 297 -12.25 18.04 -12.50
C GLU A 297 -11.68 17.30 -11.29
N MET A 298 -11.76 17.92 -10.10
CA MET A 298 -11.35 17.25 -8.85
C MET A 298 -12.60 16.82 -8.09
N LEU A 299 -12.62 15.56 -7.68
CA LEU A 299 -13.64 15.06 -6.78
C LEU A 299 -13.44 15.67 -5.39
N ALA A 300 -14.53 16.03 -4.71
CA ALA A 300 -14.46 16.38 -3.30
C ALA A 300 -13.97 15.16 -2.51
N GLY A 301 -13.10 15.39 -1.53
CA GLY A 301 -12.45 14.30 -0.80
C GLY A 301 -12.11 14.67 0.63
N THR A 302 -11.87 13.64 1.44
CA THR A 302 -11.44 13.77 2.83
C THR A 302 -10.01 14.34 2.87
N PRO A 303 -9.75 15.46 3.58
CA PRO A 303 -8.41 15.98 3.75
C PRO A 303 -7.51 15.00 4.52
N GLU A 304 -6.26 14.86 4.09
CA GLU A 304 -5.22 14.10 4.81
C GLU A 304 -4.12 15.07 5.25
N ASP A 305 -3.91 15.25 6.56
CA ASP A 305 -2.89 16.13 7.16
C ASP A 305 -1.88 15.39 8.04
N VAL A 306 -1.98 14.05 8.07
CA VAL A 306 -1.12 13.18 8.87
C VAL A 306 0.32 13.29 8.39
N LYS A 307 1.26 13.46 9.34
CA LYS A 307 2.70 13.43 9.09
C LYS A 307 3.40 12.55 10.12
N PHE A 308 4.35 11.75 9.66
CA PHE A 308 5.16 10.91 10.54
C PHE A 308 6.57 11.47 10.70
N LYS A 309 7.10 11.38 11.93
CA LYS A 309 8.47 11.83 12.23
C LYS A 309 9.50 10.91 11.58
N LEU A 310 10.59 11.49 11.12
CA LEU A 310 11.75 10.76 10.62
C LEU A 310 12.53 10.11 11.78
N PRO A 311 13.23 8.98 11.54
CA PRO A 311 14.23 8.42 12.45
C PRO A 311 15.34 9.42 12.77
N ALA A 312 15.92 9.31 13.97
CA ALA A 312 16.91 10.26 14.48
C ALA A 312 18.17 10.34 13.59
N GLU A 313 18.53 9.22 12.95
CA GLU A 313 19.67 9.08 12.05
C GLU A 313 19.60 10.05 10.87
N VAL A 314 18.40 10.40 10.41
CA VAL A 314 18.13 11.22 9.22
C VAL A 314 17.21 12.43 9.47
N ALA A 315 16.86 12.71 10.74
CA ALA A 315 15.96 13.82 11.08
C ALA A 315 16.57 15.21 10.81
N GLU A 316 17.89 15.34 10.98
CA GLU A 316 18.65 16.57 10.72
C GLU A 316 19.57 16.36 9.52
N VAL A 317 19.05 16.68 8.33
CA VAL A 317 19.74 16.67 7.03
C VAL A 317 19.36 17.94 6.29
#